data_AF-Q4TF65-F1
#
_entry.id   AF-Q4TF65-F1
#
_cell.length_a   1.000
_cell.length_b   1.000
_cell.length_c   1.000
_cell.angle_alpha   90.00
_cell.angle_beta   90.00
_cell.angle_gamma   90.00
#
_symmetry.space_group_name_H-M   'P 1'
#
loop_
_entity.id
_entity.type
_entity.pdbx_description
1 polymer ?
#
loop_
_entity_poly.entity_id
_entity_poly.type
_entity_poly.pdbx_seq_one_letter_code
_entity_poly.pdbx_strand_id
1 'polypeptide(L)'
;LLSSSPTVAYNDILVSGRGDSFFIRTHFDYEKETPQSLAFCRGDIFKVVDTLYDGKLGNWLAIRIGKDKQLLEKGIVPNKSSRADGQRPELPQSCGGRPGGLLEAAGSAFPEEEGLRKSREYLSSQTLATRFPAYERVVLREAGFRRPVVLFGAIADVANEKLASEMPDLFVIAKTEPKDAGSKKSSGVVRLNTIRQIIEQVLEAVRYVTEVQVVVLP
;
A
#
# COMPACT_ATOMS: atom_id res chain seq x y z
N LEU A 1 7.70 40.72 -16.93
CA LEU A 1 8.05 39.49 -16.19
C LEU A 1 9.42 39.04 -16.67
N LEU A 2 10.47 39.35 -15.89
CA LEU A 2 11.87 39.09 -16.28
C LEU A 2 12.12 37.58 -16.33
N SER A 3 12.48 37.08 -17.50
CA SER A 3 13.07 35.76 -17.69
C SER A 3 14.42 35.73 -16.96
N SER A 4 14.54 34.91 -15.92
CA SER A 4 15.80 34.70 -15.21
C SER A 4 16.84 34.12 -16.16
N SER A 5 18.02 34.73 -16.26
CA SER A 5 19.10 34.18 -17.08
C SER A 5 19.52 32.80 -16.56
N PRO A 6 19.93 31.86 -17.45
CA PRO A 6 20.27 30.48 -17.06
C PRO A 6 21.34 30.40 -15.96
N THR A 7 22.29 31.36 -15.96
CA THR A 7 23.36 31.46 -14.96
C THR A 7 22.84 31.82 -13.56
N VAL A 8 21.82 32.67 -13.47
CA VAL A 8 21.21 33.03 -12.17
C VAL A 8 20.43 31.85 -11.61
N ALA A 9 19.70 31.13 -12.47
CA ALA A 9 18.99 29.90 -12.08
C ALA A 9 19.96 28.78 -11.64
N TYR A 10 21.09 28.62 -12.33
CA TYR A 10 22.11 27.64 -11.97
C TYR A 10 22.73 27.92 -10.58
N ASN A 11 23.08 29.17 -10.30
CA ASN A 11 23.62 29.55 -9.00
C ASN A 11 22.59 29.38 -7.87
N ASP A 12 21.32 29.70 -8.11
CA ASP A 12 20.23 29.45 -7.13
C ASP A 12 20.10 27.96 -6.82
N ILE A 13 20.20 27.08 -7.84
CA ILE A 13 20.16 25.62 -7.66
C ILE A 13 21.35 25.13 -6.82
N LEU A 14 22.57 25.62 -7.09
CA LEU A 14 23.76 25.26 -6.31
C LEU A 14 23.66 25.70 -4.85
N VAL A 15 23.16 26.91 -4.59
CA VAL A 15 23.03 27.47 -3.24
C VAL A 15 21.90 26.79 -2.46
N SER A 16 20.78 26.50 -3.12
CA SER A 16 19.60 25.89 -2.48
C SER A 16 19.69 24.37 -2.34
N GLY A 17 20.64 23.71 -3.02
CA GLY A 17 20.71 22.26 -3.13
C GLY A 17 19.44 21.67 -3.75
N ARG A 18 18.73 22.44 -4.58
CA ARG A 18 17.48 22.02 -5.24
C ARG A 18 17.79 20.92 -6.27
N GLY A 19 17.53 19.68 -5.90
CA GLY A 19 17.59 18.52 -6.78
C GLY A 19 16.22 18.08 -7.26
N ASP A 20 16.08 16.77 -7.43
CA ASP A 20 14.80 16.12 -7.73
C ASP A 20 13.75 16.44 -6.67
N SER A 21 12.47 16.52 -7.04
CA SER A 21 11.40 16.71 -6.07
C SER A 21 10.14 15.98 -6.51
N PHE A 22 9.94 14.78 -6.00
CA PHE A 22 8.73 13.99 -6.24
C PHE A 22 8.37 13.13 -5.02
N PHE A 23 7.15 12.60 -5.00
CA PHE A 23 6.67 11.76 -3.92
C PHE A 23 6.55 10.30 -4.36
N ILE A 24 6.90 9.39 -3.46
CA ILE A 24 6.77 7.94 -3.66
C ILE A 24 6.00 7.31 -2.51
N ARG A 25 5.27 6.23 -2.80
CA ARG A 25 4.70 5.30 -1.83
C ARG A 25 5.43 3.97 -1.91
N THR A 26 5.74 3.39 -0.75
CA THR A 26 6.42 2.08 -0.64
C THR A 26 5.42 0.93 -0.68
N HIS A 27 5.79 -0.17 -1.33
CA HIS A 27 4.96 -1.37 -1.42
C HIS A 27 5.58 -2.61 -0.75
N PHE A 28 6.67 -2.43 -0.03
CA PHE A 28 7.41 -3.49 0.67
C PHE A 28 7.96 -2.94 1.99
N ASP A 29 8.39 -3.85 2.85
CA ASP A 29 9.01 -3.52 4.13
C ASP A 29 10.53 -3.48 3.99
N TYR A 30 11.15 -2.44 4.56
CA TYR A 30 12.58 -2.21 4.55
C TYR A 30 13.09 -1.91 5.96
N GLU A 31 14.09 -2.67 6.38
CA GLU A 31 14.81 -2.42 7.62
C GLU A 31 16.04 -1.58 7.35
N LYS A 32 16.36 -0.64 8.24
CA LYS A 32 17.48 0.27 8.06
C LYS A 32 18.81 -0.49 8.12
N GLU A 33 19.62 -0.37 7.08
CA GLU A 33 20.97 -0.94 7.04
C GLU A 33 22.00 -0.05 7.75
N THR A 34 21.81 1.27 7.67
CA THR A 34 22.71 2.27 8.28
C THR A 34 21.94 3.20 9.22
N PRO A 35 22.60 3.88 10.18
CA PRO A 35 21.95 4.86 11.05
C PRO A 35 21.30 6.03 10.31
N GLN A 36 21.76 6.32 9.08
CA GLN A 36 21.23 7.37 8.22
C GLN A 36 20.08 6.89 7.32
N SER A 37 19.85 5.58 7.23
CA SER A 37 18.78 4.97 6.43
C SER A 37 17.43 5.05 7.15
N LEU A 38 16.37 5.24 6.37
CA LEU A 38 15.00 5.24 6.87
C LEU A 38 14.42 3.83 6.77
N ALA A 39 14.00 3.24 7.90
CA ALA A 39 13.25 1.99 7.91
C ALA A 39 11.77 2.28 7.60
N PHE A 40 11.09 1.46 6.80
CA PHE A 40 9.70 1.73 6.43
C PHE A 40 8.89 0.47 6.22
N CYS A 41 7.58 0.62 6.33
CA CYS A 41 6.61 -0.42 6.01
C CYS A 41 5.90 -0.09 4.70
N ARG A 42 5.20 -1.08 4.15
CA ARG A 42 4.27 -0.86 3.03
C ARG A 42 3.26 0.25 3.34
N GLY A 43 3.11 1.17 2.40
CA GLY A 43 2.17 2.29 2.44
C GLY A 43 2.77 3.62 2.91
N ASP A 44 4.01 3.61 3.42
CA ASP A 44 4.72 4.83 3.79
C ASP A 44 4.96 5.73 2.58
N ILE A 45 4.89 7.05 2.78
CA ILE A 45 5.09 8.05 1.73
C ILE A 45 6.33 8.86 2.02
N PHE A 46 7.13 9.09 0.99
CA PHE A 46 8.37 9.86 1.05
C PHE A 46 8.40 10.94 -0.03
N LYS A 47 8.95 12.10 0.31
CA LYS A 47 9.40 13.10 -0.66
C LYS A 47 10.87 12.84 -0.98
N VAL A 48 11.16 12.40 -2.20
CA VAL A 48 12.54 12.28 -2.70
C VAL A 48 13.02 13.67 -3.07
N VAL A 49 14.20 14.04 -2.54
CA VAL A 49 14.83 15.36 -2.75
C VAL A 49 16.15 15.27 -3.53
N ASP A 50 16.70 14.06 -3.65
CA ASP A 50 17.92 13.78 -4.43
C ASP A 50 17.94 12.30 -4.83
N THR A 51 18.06 12.00 -6.12
CA THR A 51 18.16 10.62 -6.63
C THR A 51 19.59 10.10 -6.76
N LEU A 52 20.59 10.96 -6.54
CA LEU A 52 22.02 10.67 -6.63
C LEU A 52 22.72 11.14 -5.36
N TYR A 53 22.26 10.66 -4.20
CA TYR A 53 22.80 11.07 -2.92
C TYR A 53 24.33 10.82 -2.86
N ASP A 54 25.10 11.85 -2.48
CA ASP A 54 26.57 11.84 -2.47
C ASP A 54 27.20 11.55 -3.85
N GLY A 55 26.49 11.88 -4.94
CA GLY A 55 26.93 11.63 -6.32
C GLY A 55 26.97 10.16 -6.72
N LYS A 56 26.41 9.25 -5.90
CA LYS A 56 26.45 7.80 -6.11
C LYS A 56 25.09 7.27 -6.54
N LEU A 57 25.11 6.41 -7.56
CA LEU A 57 23.94 5.61 -7.94
C LEU A 57 23.65 4.57 -6.85
N GLY A 58 22.38 4.47 -6.45
CA GLY A 58 21.89 3.38 -5.59
C GLY A 58 21.10 3.85 -4.39
N ASN A 59 21.31 5.07 -3.92
CA ASN A 59 20.67 5.63 -2.73
C ASN A 59 19.99 6.97 -3.07
N TRP A 60 18.78 7.14 -2.54
CA TRP A 60 18.01 8.37 -2.63
C TRP A 60 17.99 9.07 -1.28
N LEU A 61 18.02 10.39 -1.30
CA LEU A 61 17.73 11.20 -0.13
C LEU A 61 16.25 11.51 -0.10
N ALA A 62 15.59 11.15 0.98
CA ALA A 62 14.15 11.30 1.11
C ALA A 62 13.73 11.82 2.47
N ILE A 63 12.52 12.41 2.53
CA ILE A 63 11.90 12.93 3.74
C ILE A 63 10.58 12.18 3.94
N ARG A 64 10.40 11.56 5.11
CA ARG A 64 9.15 10.85 5.44
C ARG A 64 7.99 11.84 5.59
N ILE A 65 6.84 11.48 5.03
CA ILE A 65 5.60 12.25 5.15
C ILE A 65 4.71 11.63 6.24
N GLY A 66 4.34 12.42 7.24
CA GLY A 66 3.40 12.02 8.29
C GLY A 66 1.92 12.17 7.91
N LYS A 67 1.03 11.81 8.84
CA LYS A 67 -0.44 11.79 8.64
C LYS A 67 -1.02 13.13 8.18
N ASP A 68 -0.51 14.24 8.72
CA ASP A 68 -1.00 15.59 8.42
C ASP A 68 -0.19 16.30 7.33
N LYS A 69 0.47 15.53 6.44
CA LYS A 69 1.39 16.05 5.41
C LYS A 69 2.63 16.74 5.98
N GLN A 70 2.91 16.54 7.27
CA GLN A 70 4.10 17.04 7.93
C GLN A 70 5.35 16.30 7.46
N LEU A 71 6.42 17.05 7.20
CA LEU A 71 7.74 16.52 6.89
C LEU A 71 8.39 16.05 8.20
N LEU A 72 8.66 14.74 8.31
CA LEU A 72 9.26 14.13 9.49
C LEU A 72 10.78 13.99 9.29
N GLU A 73 11.32 12.79 9.49
CA GLU A 73 12.73 12.49 9.35
C GLU A 73 13.22 12.51 7.90
N LYS A 74 14.44 13.03 7.71
CA LYS A 74 15.18 12.99 6.45
C LYS A 74 16.27 11.93 6.56
N GLY A 75 16.43 11.11 5.52
CA GLY A 75 17.42 10.05 5.49
C GLY A 75 17.48 9.33 4.15
N ILE A 76 18.20 8.21 4.14
CA ILE A 76 18.53 7.47 2.92
C ILE A 76 17.48 6.37 2.68
N VAL A 77 17.05 6.25 1.42
CA VAL A 77 16.14 5.21 0.93
C VAL A 77 16.81 4.52 -0.28
N PRO A 78 16.80 3.19 -0.40
CA PRO A 78 17.44 2.50 -1.52
C PRO A 78 16.70 2.76 -2.85
N ASN A 79 17.43 3.02 -3.93
CA ASN A 79 16.89 3.22 -5.29
C ASN A 79 16.41 1.90 -5.91
N LYS A 80 17.15 0.81 -5.67
CA LYS A 80 16.84 -0.52 -6.18
C LYS A 80 16.47 -1.41 -5.00
N SER A 81 15.21 -1.83 -4.92
CA SER A 81 14.91 -2.95 -4.04
C SER A 81 15.37 -4.22 -4.74
N SER A 82 16.46 -4.81 -4.26
CA SER A 82 16.86 -6.18 -4.63
C SER A 82 15.71 -7.19 -4.40
N ARG A 83 14.68 -6.80 -3.63
CA ARG A 83 13.42 -7.52 -3.43
C ARG A 83 12.31 -7.27 -4.47
N ALA A 84 12.37 -6.23 -5.32
CA ALA A 84 11.39 -6.04 -6.39
C ALA A 84 11.47 -7.15 -7.45
N ASP A 85 12.69 -7.58 -7.81
CA ASP A 85 12.88 -8.66 -8.79
C ASP A 85 12.59 -10.05 -8.20
N GLY A 86 12.84 -10.26 -6.91
CA GLY A 86 12.59 -11.54 -6.23
C GLY A 86 11.11 -11.85 -5.91
N GLN A 87 10.20 -10.90 -6.15
CA GLN A 87 8.75 -11.07 -5.96
C GLN A 87 7.97 -11.14 -7.28
N ARG A 88 8.65 -11.27 -8.42
CA ARG A 88 7.99 -11.71 -9.64
C ARG A 88 7.71 -13.22 -9.46
N PRO A 89 6.45 -13.68 -9.49
CA PRO A 89 6.20 -15.11 -9.55
C PRO A 89 6.81 -15.61 -10.85
N GLU A 90 7.93 -16.32 -10.78
CA GLU A 90 8.41 -17.07 -11.93
C GLU A 90 7.30 -18.07 -12.27
N LEU A 91 6.74 -17.94 -13.47
CA LEU A 91 5.87 -18.96 -14.04
C LEU A 91 6.63 -20.29 -13.98
N PRO A 92 6.03 -21.39 -13.50
CA PRO A 92 6.75 -22.66 -13.43
C PRO A 92 7.17 -23.05 -14.84
N GLN A 93 8.46 -22.95 -15.13
CA GLN A 93 9.02 -23.60 -16.30
C GLN A 93 8.93 -25.10 -16.05
N SER A 94 7.93 -25.71 -16.67
CA SER A 94 7.85 -27.16 -16.83
C SER A 94 9.05 -27.58 -17.69
N CYS A 95 10.09 -28.10 -17.05
CA CYS A 95 11.14 -28.89 -17.69
C CYS A 95 11.55 -30.00 -16.72
N GLY A 96 11.21 -31.23 -17.10
CA GLY A 96 11.38 -32.43 -16.30
C GLY A 96 12.83 -32.86 -16.11
N GLY A 97 13.02 -33.75 -15.12
CA GLY A 97 14.25 -34.51 -14.91
C GLY A 97 14.44 -34.93 -13.45
N ARG A 98 13.94 -36.12 -13.08
CA ARG A 98 14.47 -36.89 -11.95
C ARG A 98 15.84 -37.47 -12.36
N PRO A 99 16.83 -37.61 -11.46
CA PRO A 99 16.89 -38.81 -10.61
C PRO A 99 17.56 -38.66 -9.21
N GLY A 100 17.00 -39.39 -8.22
CA GLY A 100 17.71 -40.25 -7.26
C GLY A 100 18.57 -39.64 -6.14
N GLY A 101 18.25 -39.98 -4.88
CA GLY A 101 19.12 -39.80 -3.71
C GLY A 101 18.44 -40.11 -2.38
N LEU A 102 18.43 -41.40 -2.02
CA LEU A 102 17.99 -41.98 -0.74
C LEU A 102 18.90 -41.54 0.41
N LEU A 103 18.35 -41.18 1.58
CA LEU A 103 18.95 -41.38 2.91
C LEU A 103 17.88 -41.20 4.01
N GLU A 104 17.48 -42.31 4.62
CA GLU A 104 16.76 -42.38 5.89
C GLU A 104 17.72 -42.08 7.05
N ALA A 105 17.25 -41.37 8.09
CA ALA A 105 17.57 -41.67 9.49
C ALA A 105 16.60 -40.94 10.44
N ALA A 106 16.21 -41.66 11.49
CA ALA A 106 15.09 -41.39 12.39
C ALA A 106 15.37 -40.37 13.52
N GLY A 107 14.27 -39.77 14.01
CA GLY A 107 14.00 -39.59 15.44
C GLY A 107 14.64 -38.40 16.16
N SER A 108 13.84 -37.37 16.45
CA SER A 108 13.72 -36.82 17.81
C SER A 108 12.49 -35.91 17.88
N ALA A 109 11.59 -36.21 18.81
CA ALA A 109 10.49 -35.36 19.19
C ALA A 109 10.90 -34.58 20.44
N PHE A 110 10.90 -33.24 20.39
CA PHE A 110 10.45 -32.37 21.49
C PHE A 110 9.99 -31.01 20.91
N PRO A 111 8.95 -30.39 21.49
CA PRO A 111 8.21 -29.27 20.90
C PRO A 111 8.62 -27.90 21.49
N GLU A 112 8.06 -26.85 20.89
CA GLU A 112 7.86 -25.47 21.39
C GLU A 112 8.68 -24.30 20.77
N GLU A 113 7.90 -23.25 20.48
CA GLU A 113 8.27 -21.83 20.34
C GLU A 113 8.97 -21.32 19.06
N GLU A 114 8.54 -21.79 17.88
CA GLU A 114 8.94 -21.19 16.59
C GLU A 114 7.72 -20.83 15.69
N GLY A 115 6.53 -20.66 16.28
CA GLY A 115 5.29 -20.40 15.53
C GLY A 115 4.97 -18.93 15.26
N LEU A 116 5.42 -17.99 16.11
CA LEU A 116 4.99 -16.59 16.03
C LEU A 116 5.73 -15.78 14.96
N ARG A 117 7.01 -16.08 14.70
CA ARG A 117 7.79 -15.39 13.65
C ARG A 117 7.37 -15.83 12.24
N LYS A 118 7.13 -17.13 12.04
CA LYS A 118 6.68 -17.70 10.76
C LYS A 118 5.24 -17.30 10.40
N SER A 119 4.36 -17.10 11.39
CA SER A 119 2.97 -16.66 11.13
C SER A 119 2.90 -15.24 10.56
N ARG A 120 3.77 -14.32 11.01
CA ARG A 120 3.86 -12.96 10.44
C ARG A 120 4.37 -12.98 9.00
N GLU A 121 5.34 -13.82 8.69
CA GLU A 121 5.83 -14.01 7.32
C GLU A 121 4.80 -14.72 6.42
N TYR A 122 3.97 -15.60 6.96
CA TYR A 122 2.87 -16.25 6.24
C TYR A 122 1.70 -15.30 5.95
N LEU A 123 1.30 -14.47 6.92
CA LEU A 123 0.29 -13.42 6.72
C LEU A 123 0.78 -12.33 5.77
N SER A 124 2.06 -11.97 5.86
CA SER A 124 2.70 -11.13 4.86
C SER A 124 2.62 -11.84 3.51
N SER A 125 3.20 -13.03 3.32
CA SER A 125 3.30 -13.72 2.02
C SER A 125 1.97 -14.09 1.37
N GLN A 126 0.94 -14.43 2.12
CA GLN A 126 -0.38 -14.78 1.59
C GLN A 126 -1.15 -13.57 1.03
N THR A 127 -0.70 -12.34 1.32
CA THR A 127 -1.20 -11.10 0.72
C THR A 127 -0.41 -10.61 -0.51
N LEU A 128 0.69 -11.28 -0.91
CA LEU A 128 1.73 -10.73 -1.81
C LEU A 128 1.65 -11.17 -3.28
N ALA A 129 0.48 -11.19 -3.90
CA ALA A 129 0.40 -11.06 -5.35
C ALA A 129 -0.02 -9.63 -5.73
N THR A 130 0.54 -8.62 -5.05
CA THR A 130 0.21 -7.24 -5.37
C THR A 130 0.97 -6.82 -6.61
N ARG A 131 0.27 -6.44 -7.69
CA ARG A 131 0.87 -5.98 -8.96
C ARG A 131 1.52 -4.58 -8.89
N PHE A 132 1.79 -4.09 -7.68
CA PHE A 132 2.36 -2.76 -7.49
C PHE A 132 3.88 -2.79 -7.64
N PRO A 133 4.49 -1.78 -8.28
CA PRO A 133 5.94 -1.61 -8.25
C PRO A 133 6.41 -1.33 -6.81
N ALA A 134 7.68 -1.60 -6.50
CA ALA A 134 8.22 -1.38 -5.16
C ALA A 134 8.07 0.07 -4.68
N TYR A 135 8.25 1.03 -5.59
CA TYR A 135 7.95 2.44 -5.37
C TYR A 135 6.92 2.93 -6.40
N GLU A 136 5.78 3.40 -5.92
CA GLU A 136 4.74 4.04 -6.73
C GLU A 136 4.94 5.55 -6.67
N ARG A 137 5.01 6.25 -7.82
CA ARG A 137 5.00 7.72 -7.83
C ARG A 137 3.60 8.23 -7.50
N VAL A 138 3.50 9.10 -6.50
CA VAL A 138 2.21 9.59 -6.00
C VAL A 138 2.12 11.11 -6.05
N VAL A 139 0.89 11.60 -6.14
CA VAL A 139 0.56 13.03 -6.04
C VAL A 139 -0.64 13.20 -5.12
N LEU A 140 -0.65 14.28 -4.34
CA LEU A 140 -1.79 14.59 -3.49
C LEU A 140 -2.95 15.08 -4.36
N ARG A 141 -4.12 14.45 -4.20
CA ARG A 141 -5.36 14.80 -4.89
C ARG A 141 -6.52 14.76 -3.91
N GLU A 142 -7.40 15.73 -4.04
CA GLU A 142 -8.72 15.68 -3.40
C GLU A 142 -9.62 14.73 -4.18
N ALA A 143 -10.38 13.90 -3.48
CA ALA A 143 -11.28 12.95 -4.12
C ALA A 143 -12.52 13.68 -4.63
N GLY A 144 -12.75 13.66 -5.94
CA GLY A 144 -13.97 14.21 -6.56
C GLY A 144 -15.22 13.36 -6.36
N PHE A 145 -15.16 12.35 -5.49
CA PHE A 145 -16.27 11.47 -5.17
C PHE A 145 -16.17 11.01 -3.71
N ARG A 146 -17.28 10.51 -3.18
CA ARG A 146 -17.35 9.99 -1.82
C ARG A 146 -16.65 8.64 -1.71
N ARG A 147 -15.61 8.57 -0.87
CA ARG A 147 -14.78 7.36 -0.74
C ARG A 147 -15.55 6.25 -0.04
N PRO A 148 -15.39 4.98 -0.48
CA PRO A 148 -15.84 3.84 0.30
C PRO A 148 -15.10 3.72 1.63
N VAL A 149 -15.84 3.31 2.64
CA VAL A 149 -15.46 3.03 4.02
C VAL A 149 -15.57 1.52 4.22
N VAL A 150 -14.53 0.94 4.81
CA VAL A 150 -14.49 -0.48 5.15
C VAL A 150 -14.31 -0.58 6.66
N LEU A 151 -15.21 -1.27 7.35
CA LEU A 151 -15.11 -1.49 8.78
C LEU A 151 -14.57 -2.89 9.06
N PHE A 152 -13.57 -2.96 9.92
CA PHE A 152 -12.98 -4.21 10.40
C PHE A 152 -13.19 -4.32 11.91
N GLY A 153 -13.39 -5.54 12.40
CA GLY A 153 -13.53 -5.84 13.82
C GLY A 153 -14.78 -6.65 14.14
N ALA A 154 -14.88 -7.10 15.39
CA ALA A 154 -15.95 -7.98 15.86
C ALA A 154 -17.35 -7.31 15.92
N ILE A 155 -17.40 -5.98 15.83
CA ILE A 155 -18.64 -5.19 15.87
C ILE A 155 -18.95 -4.52 14.52
N ALA A 156 -18.21 -4.88 13.46
CA ALA A 156 -18.32 -4.20 12.17
C ALA A 156 -19.71 -4.37 11.54
N ASP A 157 -20.32 -5.54 11.69
CA ASP A 157 -21.68 -5.85 11.26
C ASP A 157 -22.72 -4.93 11.94
N VAL A 158 -22.69 -4.85 13.27
CA VAL A 158 -23.59 -4.00 14.05
C VAL A 158 -23.38 -2.52 13.71
N ALA A 159 -22.13 -2.09 13.55
CA ALA A 159 -21.81 -0.72 13.16
C ALA A 159 -22.34 -0.39 11.76
N ASN A 160 -22.22 -1.33 10.81
CA ASN A 160 -22.72 -1.14 9.44
C ASN A 160 -24.25 -0.97 9.43
N GLU A 161 -24.99 -1.82 10.16
CA GLU A 161 -26.45 -1.73 10.27
C GLU A 161 -26.89 -0.43 10.95
N LYS A 162 -26.21 -0.02 12.03
CA LYS A 162 -26.48 1.25 12.71
C LYS A 162 -26.25 2.46 11.81
N LEU A 163 -25.12 2.52 11.10
CA LEU A 163 -24.83 3.64 10.20
C LEU A 163 -25.89 3.75 9.09
N ALA A 164 -26.30 2.62 8.50
CA ALA A 164 -27.29 2.62 7.42
C ALA A 164 -28.72 2.92 7.88
N SER A 165 -29.06 2.58 9.13
CA SER A 165 -30.39 2.84 9.70
C SER A 165 -30.53 4.24 10.29
N GLU A 166 -29.51 4.73 11.00
CA GLU A 166 -29.53 6.05 11.65
C GLU A 166 -29.20 7.18 10.67
N MET A 167 -28.36 6.93 9.66
CA MET A 167 -27.92 7.92 8.68
C MET A 167 -28.02 7.39 7.23
N PRO A 168 -29.23 7.08 6.73
CA PRO A 168 -29.43 6.54 5.39
C PRO A 168 -29.01 7.50 4.26
N ASP A 169 -29.03 8.81 4.54
CA ASP A 169 -28.59 9.84 3.60
C ASP A 169 -27.08 9.84 3.42
N LEU A 170 -26.34 9.39 4.43
CA LEU A 170 -24.87 9.37 4.44
C LEU A 170 -24.30 7.98 4.18
N PHE A 171 -24.97 6.90 4.56
CA PHE A 171 -24.40 5.55 4.50
C PHE A 171 -25.34 4.55 3.84
N VAL A 172 -24.79 3.83 2.86
CA VAL A 172 -25.46 2.73 2.17
C VAL A 172 -24.59 1.49 2.23
N ILE A 173 -25.17 0.36 2.62
CA ILE A 173 -24.49 -0.94 2.66
C ILE A 173 -24.43 -1.51 1.24
N ALA A 174 -23.23 -1.83 0.78
CA ALA A 174 -23.03 -2.45 -0.52
C ALA A 174 -23.55 -3.91 -0.53
N LYS A 175 -24.38 -4.25 -1.52
CA LYS A 175 -24.88 -5.63 -1.70
C LYS A 175 -23.74 -6.58 -2.04
N THR A 176 -23.63 -7.67 -1.29
CA THR A 176 -22.67 -8.74 -1.51
C THR A 176 -23.28 -9.84 -2.39
N GLU A 177 -22.44 -10.50 -3.17
CA GLU A 177 -22.83 -11.70 -3.91
C GLU A 177 -22.19 -12.94 -3.31
N PRO A 178 -22.91 -14.08 -3.24
CA PRO A 178 -22.38 -15.31 -2.71
C PRO A 178 -21.19 -15.80 -3.54
N LYS A 179 -20.09 -16.15 -2.86
CA LYS A 179 -18.83 -16.54 -3.48
C LYS A 179 -18.89 -17.94 -4.14
N ASP A 180 -19.76 -18.83 -3.64
CA ASP A 180 -19.92 -20.21 -4.13
C ASP A 180 -21.38 -20.67 -4.05
N ALA A 181 -21.81 -21.50 -5.00
CA ALA A 181 -23.13 -22.13 -4.98
C ALA A 181 -23.25 -23.11 -3.79
N GLY A 182 -23.87 -22.67 -2.69
CA GLY A 182 -24.21 -23.53 -1.54
C GLY A 182 -23.61 -23.13 -0.18
N SER A 183 -22.80 -22.07 -0.10
CA SER A 183 -22.28 -21.58 1.19
C SER A 183 -23.29 -20.64 1.86
N LYS A 184 -23.80 -21.03 3.05
CA LYS A 184 -24.70 -20.22 3.90
C LYS A 184 -23.97 -19.15 4.74
N LYS A 185 -22.68 -18.89 4.48
CA LYS A 185 -21.90 -17.89 5.22
C LYS A 185 -22.01 -16.53 4.54
N SER A 186 -22.17 -15.47 5.34
CA SER A 186 -22.28 -14.06 4.96
C SER A 186 -21.07 -13.46 4.22
N SER A 187 -20.02 -14.24 3.94
CA SER A 187 -18.82 -13.80 3.22
C SER A 187 -19.09 -13.82 1.71
N GLY A 188 -19.77 -12.78 1.24
CA GLY A 188 -19.97 -12.51 -0.18
C GLY A 188 -19.00 -11.45 -0.69
N VAL A 189 -18.76 -11.43 -1.99
CA VAL A 189 -17.88 -10.45 -2.63
C VAL A 189 -18.71 -9.25 -3.09
N VAL A 190 -18.27 -8.03 -2.78
CA VAL A 190 -18.87 -6.81 -3.33
C VAL A 190 -18.28 -6.51 -4.71
N ARG A 191 -19.13 -6.40 -5.73
CA ARG A 191 -18.70 -6.02 -7.08
C ARG A 191 -18.38 -4.53 -7.17
N LEU A 192 -17.32 -4.19 -7.93
CA LEU A 192 -16.95 -2.78 -8.20
C LEU A 192 -18.07 -1.98 -8.88
N ASN A 193 -18.87 -2.63 -9.73
CA ASN A 193 -20.02 -1.98 -10.36
C ASN A 193 -21.07 -1.54 -9.34
N THR A 194 -21.33 -2.36 -8.31
CA THR A 194 -22.25 -2.01 -7.21
C THR A 194 -21.74 -0.77 -6.47
N ILE A 195 -20.44 -0.72 -6.15
CA ILE A 195 -19.83 0.43 -5.48
C ILE A 195 -19.93 1.68 -6.35
N ARG A 196 -19.63 1.57 -7.65
CA ARG A 196 -19.74 2.68 -8.61
C ARG A 196 -21.17 3.23 -8.69
N GLN A 197 -22.17 2.35 -8.79
CA GLN A 197 -23.58 2.76 -8.82
C GLN A 197 -23.99 3.52 -7.57
N ILE A 198 -23.54 3.08 -6.39
CA ILE A 198 -23.81 3.78 -5.13
C ILE A 198 -23.14 5.16 -5.13
N ILE A 199 -21.88 5.26 -5.56
CA ILE A 199 -21.17 6.55 -5.66
C ILE A 199 -21.90 7.52 -6.59
N GLU A 200 -22.39 7.06 -7.74
CA GLU A 200 -23.11 7.87 -8.72
C GLU A 200 -24.49 8.31 -8.19
N GLN A 201 -25.26 7.42 -7.54
CA GLN A 201 -26.56 7.77 -6.95
C GLN A 201 -26.44 8.81 -5.85
N VAL A 202 -25.41 8.70 -5.02
CA VAL A 202 -25.11 9.65 -3.95
C VAL A 202 -24.67 11.01 -4.50
N LEU A 203 -23.94 11.03 -5.62
CA LEU A 203 -23.52 12.27 -6.27
C LEU A 203 -24.73 13.09 -6.76
N GLU A 204 -25.75 12.40 -7.28
CA GLU A 204 -26.97 13.04 -7.80
C GLU A 204 -27.91 13.51 -6.67
N ALA A 205 -27.94 12.81 -5.54
CA ALA A 205 -28.80 13.14 -4.40
C ALA A 205 -28.32 14.36 -3.58
N VAL A 206 -27.06 14.77 -3.72
CA VAL A 206 -26.43 15.72 -2.79
C VAL A 206 -25.84 16.92 -3.52
N ARG A 207 -26.72 17.85 -3.88
CA ARG A 207 -26.32 19.20 -4.31
C ARG A 207 -26.02 20.15 -3.13
N TYR A 208 -26.30 19.76 -1.89
CA TYR A 208 -26.15 20.66 -0.71
C TYR A 208 -25.82 19.98 0.64
N VAL A 209 -25.10 18.85 0.69
CA VAL A 209 -24.65 18.28 1.98
C VAL A 209 -23.20 17.76 1.91
N THR A 210 -22.42 18.14 2.91
CA THR A 210 -21.07 17.65 3.17
C THR A 210 -21.14 16.25 3.78
N GLU A 211 -20.57 15.26 3.07
CA GLU A 211 -20.05 13.97 3.59
C GLU A 211 -20.96 12.72 3.61
N VAL A 212 -21.40 12.23 2.45
CA VAL A 212 -21.90 10.84 2.31
C VAL A 212 -20.73 9.87 2.14
N GLN A 213 -20.79 8.65 2.68
CA GLN A 213 -19.72 7.63 2.71
C GLN A 213 -20.31 6.23 2.45
N VAL A 214 -19.67 5.40 1.62
CA VAL A 214 -20.20 4.05 1.28
C VAL A 214 -19.67 3.02 2.27
N VAL A 215 -20.49 2.18 2.89
CA VAL A 215 -20.01 1.13 3.81
C VAL A 215 -19.87 -0.20 3.06
N VAL A 216 -18.66 -0.76 3.06
CA VAL A 216 -18.34 -2.06 2.47
C VAL A 216 -18.15 -3.09 3.59
N LEU A 217 -18.95 -4.16 3.52
CA LEU A 217 -18.90 -5.31 4.42
C LEU A 217 -17.61 -6.14 4.19
N PRO A 218 -17.03 -6.75 5.23
CA PRO A 218 -15.97 -7.74 5.10
C PRO A 218 -16.47 -9.10 4.55
#